data_AF-A0A2I0CZZ7-F1
#
_entry.id   AF-A0A2I0CZZ7-F1
#
_cell.length_a   1.000
_cell.length_b   1.000
_cell.length_c   1.000
_cell.angle_alpha   90.00
_cell.angle_beta   90.00
_cell.angle_gamma   90.00
#
_symmetry.space_group_name_H-M   'P 1'
#
loop_
_entity.id
_entity.type
_entity.pdbx_description
1 polymer ?
#
loop_
_entity_poly.entity_id
_entity_poly.type
_entity_poly.pdbx_seq_one_letter_code
_entity_poly.pdbx_strand_id
1 'polypeptide(L)'
;VYQVVQGEATVTGWNETGVRTALTDIRTGAMPWITGASGGLEYDVVLGVDPIITWYSHWTVDNGTFKTLKTISSENLTAGSKSDQVSAGGTRASEALMSITHSDPYSAARERTAFRAVIVGPSQGWRNYRHQSDALSVYTLLRKNGVSDEDIILMTFDDVPTTPENPLKGDVHNVPRGENLRVGALVDYTGPAVTADTLKNVLTGNRTASTPVVLESNAGTDVFVYIASHGSPGEVVFAYGHGFFTTDDFTTVTDAMARDGRYRQMVFFVDTCFGESIATGATAPGIYYLTGAAKNEPSLGAVYDMDIKQWLSDEFTSSVLSTLRANPEITFRELYPATYKTVTGSHVRMVDTGQFDLDTPVMAYLSP
;
A
#
# COMPACT_ATOMS: atom_id res chain seq x y z
N VAL A 1 23.45 -32.73 -11.69
CA VAL A 1 22.28 -33.51 -12.12
C VAL A 1 21.37 -33.63 -10.93
N TYR A 2 20.37 -32.75 -10.83
CA TYR A 2 19.34 -32.91 -9.80
C TYR A 2 18.51 -34.12 -10.22
N GLN A 3 18.41 -35.12 -9.34
CA GLN A 3 17.48 -36.22 -9.55
C GLN A 3 16.09 -35.59 -9.65
N VAL A 4 15.43 -35.76 -10.80
CA VAL A 4 13.97 -35.66 -10.86
C VAL A 4 13.48 -36.67 -9.82
N VAL A 5 12.70 -36.20 -8.85
CA VAL A 5 12.23 -37.01 -7.73
C VAL A 5 11.44 -38.21 -8.27
N GLN A 6 12.06 -39.38 -8.33
CA GLN A 6 11.34 -40.64 -8.38
C GLN A 6 10.95 -40.92 -6.93
N GLY A 7 9.76 -40.51 -6.52
CA GLY A 7 9.31 -40.93 -5.20
C GLY A 7 8.97 -42.43 -5.24
N GLU A 8 9.31 -43.12 -4.17
CA GLU A 8 9.08 -44.56 -4.02
C GLU A 8 7.96 -44.83 -2.98
N ALA A 9 7.23 -43.77 -2.58
CA ALA A 9 6.28 -43.79 -1.48
C ALA A 9 4.82 -44.02 -1.92
N THR A 10 3.99 -44.47 -0.98
CA THR A 10 2.55 -44.71 -1.17
C THR A 10 1.84 -43.44 -1.64
N VAL A 11 1.03 -43.57 -2.70
CA VAL A 11 0.26 -42.46 -3.27
C VAL A 11 -0.85 -42.02 -2.29
N THR A 12 -0.83 -40.75 -1.90
CA THR A 12 -1.97 -40.05 -1.31
C THR A 12 -2.84 -39.46 -2.43
N GLY A 13 -4.17 -39.49 -2.23
CA GLY A 13 -5.13 -38.92 -3.18
C GLY A 13 -5.25 -37.39 -3.08
N TRP A 14 -5.80 -36.75 -4.11
CA TRP A 14 -6.09 -35.31 -4.13
C TRP A 14 -7.43 -34.93 -3.47
N ASN A 15 -7.81 -35.65 -2.40
CA ASN A 15 -8.97 -35.32 -1.58
C ASN A 15 -8.52 -34.83 -0.20
N GLU A 16 -9.45 -34.31 0.60
CA GLU A 16 -9.12 -33.71 1.91
C GLU A 16 -8.26 -34.64 2.79
N THR A 17 -8.61 -35.93 2.83
CA THR A 17 -7.88 -36.95 3.58
C THR A 17 -6.46 -37.14 3.04
N GLY A 18 -6.29 -37.25 1.73
CA GLY A 18 -4.98 -37.49 1.11
C GLY A 18 -4.03 -36.30 1.21
N VAL A 19 -4.54 -35.07 1.08
CA VAL A 19 -3.75 -33.84 1.30
C VAL A 19 -3.33 -33.72 2.77
N ARG A 20 -4.23 -34.00 3.71
CA ARG A 20 -3.93 -33.98 5.16
C ARG A 20 -2.85 -35.00 5.54
N THR A 21 -2.93 -36.21 4.98
CA THR A 21 -1.90 -37.24 5.15
C THR A 21 -0.56 -36.77 4.57
N ALA A 22 -0.56 -36.22 3.34
CA ALA A 22 0.67 -35.74 2.72
C ALA A 22 1.36 -34.62 3.51
N LEU A 23 0.59 -33.65 4.02
CA LEU A 23 1.14 -32.57 4.84
C LEU A 23 1.67 -33.06 6.19
N THR A 24 1.06 -34.10 6.76
CA THR A 24 1.55 -34.73 8.00
C THR A 24 2.86 -35.47 7.76
N ASP A 25 2.96 -36.20 6.65
CA ASP A 25 4.17 -36.91 6.24
C ASP A 25 5.32 -35.91 5.98
N ILE A 26 5.05 -34.81 5.27
CA ILE A 26 6.04 -33.74 5.03
C ILE A 26 6.55 -33.14 6.34
N ARG A 27 5.65 -32.82 7.29
CA ARG A 27 6.02 -32.26 8.60
C ARG A 27 6.88 -33.19 9.44
N THR A 28 6.84 -34.50 9.16
CA THR A 28 7.66 -35.51 9.84
C THR A 28 8.91 -35.89 9.05
N GLY A 29 9.20 -35.19 7.95
CA GLY A 29 10.40 -35.35 7.13
C GLY A 29 10.27 -36.39 6.01
N ALA A 30 9.07 -36.93 5.77
CA ALA A 30 8.81 -37.85 4.66
C ALA A 30 8.45 -37.09 3.37
N MET A 31 8.57 -37.77 2.22
CA MET A 31 8.24 -37.23 0.89
C MET A 31 7.14 -38.06 0.21
N PRO A 32 5.86 -37.79 0.50
CA PRO A 32 4.73 -38.56 -0.01
C PRO A 32 4.46 -38.30 -1.50
N TRP A 33 3.90 -39.30 -2.19
CA TRP A 33 3.40 -39.15 -3.56
C TRP A 33 2.00 -38.57 -3.56
N ILE A 34 1.74 -37.49 -4.30
CA ILE A 34 0.42 -36.89 -4.40
C ILE A 34 -0.07 -37.01 -5.85
N THR A 35 -1.24 -37.64 -6.07
CA THR A 35 -1.80 -37.74 -7.41
C THR A 35 -2.24 -36.36 -7.92
N GLY A 36 -1.65 -35.87 -9.02
CA GLY A 36 -2.03 -34.58 -9.65
C GLY A 36 -1.03 -33.43 -9.50
N ALA A 37 0.06 -33.60 -8.74
CA ALA A 37 1.17 -32.65 -8.70
C ALA A 37 2.45 -33.34 -9.22
N SER A 38 3.01 -32.85 -10.32
CA SER A 38 4.23 -33.42 -10.92
C SER A 38 5.52 -32.71 -10.45
N GLY A 39 5.54 -32.19 -9.21
CA GLY A 39 6.69 -31.50 -8.65
C GLY A 39 6.53 -31.21 -7.16
N GLY A 40 7.65 -30.94 -6.48
CA GLY A 40 7.62 -30.49 -5.09
C GLY A 40 6.82 -29.18 -4.95
N LEU A 41 6.02 -29.08 -3.89
CA LEU A 41 5.39 -27.83 -3.48
C LEU A 41 6.46 -26.99 -2.77
N GLU A 42 6.97 -25.97 -3.44
CA GLU A 42 7.83 -24.96 -2.82
C GLU A 42 6.94 -23.80 -2.37
N TYR A 43 6.71 -23.69 -1.07
CA TYR A 43 6.10 -22.51 -0.48
C TYR A 43 7.19 -21.45 -0.38
N ASP A 44 6.96 -20.29 -0.99
CA ASP A 44 7.84 -19.14 -0.79
C ASP A 44 7.63 -18.60 0.63
N VAL A 45 8.45 -19.09 1.55
CA VAL A 45 8.50 -18.68 2.96
C VAL A 45 9.08 -17.27 3.14
N VAL A 46 9.63 -16.67 2.08
CA VAL A 46 10.22 -15.32 2.08
C VAL A 46 9.18 -14.28 1.68
N LEU A 47 8.34 -14.58 0.68
CA LEU A 47 7.31 -13.66 0.18
C LEU A 47 5.96 -13.78 0.90
N GLY A 48 5.74 -14.85 1.66
CA GLY A 48 4.58 -14.98 2.55
C GLY A 48 3.25 -14.65 1.89
N VAL A 49 3.04 -15.03 0.63
CA VAL A 49 1.87 -14.59 -0.13
C VAL A 49 0.60 -15.31 0.32
N ASP A 50 -0.40 -14.55 0.74
CA ASP A 50 -1.81 -14.94 0.63
C ASP A 50 -2.11 -15.11 -0.87
N PRO A 51 -2.17 -16.33 -1.44
CA PRO A 51 -2.01 -16.49 -2.88
C PRO A 51 -3.31 -16.15 -3.63
N ILE A 52 -3.69 -14.89 -3.76
CA ILE A 52 -4.98 -14.46 -4.35
C ILE A 52 -5.16 -14.99 -5.79
N ILE A 53 -4.06 -15.17 -6.53
CA ILE A 53 -4.01 -15.81 -7.84
C ILE A 53 -2.87 -16.84 -7.86
N THR A 54 -3.21 -18.12 -7.99
CA THR A 54 -2.25 -19.20 -8.25
C THR A 54 -2.02 -19.38 -9.75
N TRP A 55 -0.76 -19.58 -10.14
CA TRP A 55 -0.34 -19.92 -11.50
C TRP A 55 0.17 -21.35 -11.55
N TYR A 56 -0.31 -22.12 -12.53
CA TYR A 56 0.16 -23.47 -12.82
C TYR A 56 0.88 -23.48 -14.17
N SER A 57 2.11 -23.99 -14.19
CA SER A 57 2.82 -24.22 -15.45
C SER A 57 2.74 -25.70 -15.81
N HIS A 58 2.12 -26.01 -16.95
CA HIS A 58 2.28 -27.31 -17.58
C HIS A 58 3.58 -27.30 -18.36
N TRP A 59 4.51 -28.14 -17.96
CA TRP A 59 5.79 -28.32 -18.63
C TRP A 59 6.02 -29.78 -19.01
N THR A 60 6.89 -29.98 -19.99
CA THR A 60 7.47 -31.28 -20.35
C THR A 60 8.97 -31.23 -20.17
N VAL A 61 9.60 -32.35 -19.83
CA VAL A 61 11.06 -32.46 -19.86
C VAL A 61 11.46 -33.21 -21.12
N ASP A 62 12.24 -32.54 -21.96
CA ASP A 62 12.83 -33.12 -23.17
C ASP A 62 14.37 -33.04 -23.06
N ASN A 63 15.04 -34.19 -23.12
CA ASN A 63 16.50 -34.33 -22.93
C ASN A 63 17.04 -33.59 -21.68
N GLY A 64 16.32 -33.67 -20.56
CA GLY A 64 16.71 -33.02 -19.31
C GLY A 64 16.46 -31.51 -19.25
N THR A 65 15.84 -30.95 -20.29
CA THR A 65 15.45 -29.53 -20.35
C THR A 65 13.96 -29.38 -20.12
N PHE A 66 13.58 -28.54 -19.16
CA PHE A 66 12.18 -28.18 -18.93
C PHE A 66 11.69 -27.25 -20.04
N LYS A 67 10.56 -27.60 -20.64
CA LYS A 67 9.86 -26.78 -21.63
C LYS A 67 8.45 -26.53 -21.14
N THR A 68 8.15 -25.30 -20.76
CA THR A 68 6.80 -24.88 -20.41
C THR A 68 5.93 -24.87 -21.67
N LEU A 69 4.90 -25.70 -21.68
CA LEU A 69 3.94 -25.81 -22.78
C LEU A 69 2.79 -24.81 -22.63
N LYS A 70 2.35 -24.57 -21.39
CA LYS A 70 1.24 -23.68 -21.09
C LYS A 70 1.32 -23.18 -19.66
N THR A 71 0.97 -21.91 -19.46
CA THR A 71 0.71 -21.35 -18.13
C THR A 71 -0.80 -21.19 -17.95
N ILE A 72 -1.33 -21.59 -16.79
CA ILE A 72 -2.73 -21.54 -16.41
C ILE A 72 -2.83 -20.65 -15.17
N SER A 73 -3.60 -19.57 -15.25
CA SER A 73 -3.93 -18.74 -14.10
C SER A 73 -5.25 -19.21 -13.48
N SER A 74 -5.33 -19.23 -12.16
CA SER A 74 -6.59 -19.38 -11.42
C SER A 74 -7.57 -18.23 -11.66
N GLU A 75 -7.10 -17.07 -12.12
CA GLU A 75 -7.92 -15.90 -12.49
C GLU A 75 -8.85 -16.17 -13.70
N ASN A 76 -8.42 -17.03 -14.62
CA ASN A 76 -9.11 -17.30 -15.88
C ASN A 76 -10.00 -18.56 -15.85
N LEU A 77 -10.23 -19.14 -14.67
CA LEU A 77 -11.11 -20.30 -14.50
C LEU A 77 -12.57 -19.83 -14.37
N THR A 78 -13.36 -19.93 -15.45
CA THR A 78 -14.80 -19.65 -15.39
C THR A 78 -15.54 -20.69 -14.54
N ALA A 79 -16.40 -20.23 -13.62
CA ALA A 79 -17.16 -21.02 -12.63
C ALA A 79 -18.12 -22.10 -13.18
N GLY A 80 -18.09 -22.40 -14.49
CA GLY A 80 -18.99 -23.33 -15.18
C GLY A 80 -18.47 -24.78 -15.33
N SER A 81 -17.30 -25.12 -14.78
CA SER A 81 -16.78 -26.49 -14.81
C SER A 81 -16.63 -27.05 -13.40
N LYS A 82 -17.73 -26.98 -12.63
CA LYS A 82 -17.88 -27.79 -11.42
C LYS A 82 -18.22 -29.23 -11.84
N SER A 83 -17.20 -30.05 -12.05
CA SER A 83 -17.32 -31.45 -11.60
C SER A 83 -17.14 -31.45 -10.09
N ASP A 84 -17.90 -32.27 -9.37
CA ASP A 84 -18.01 -32.34 -7.89
C ASP A 84 -16.73 -32.72 -7.12
N GLN A 85 -15.55 -32.34 -7.61
CA GLN A 85 -14.28 -32.42 -6.89
C GLN A 85 -13.56 -31.09 -7.03
N VAL A 86 -13.66 -30.31 -5.96
CA VAL A 86 -13.10 -28.96 -5.81
C VAL A 86 -11.58 -29.02 -5.99
N SER A 87 -11.06 -28.29 -6.98
CA SER A 87 -9.63 -27.96 -7.05
C SER A 87 -9.29 -26.97 -5.94
N ALA A 88 -8.23 -27.26 -5.17
CA ALA A 88 -7.72 -26.46 -4.05
C ALA A 88 -7.20 -25.04 -4.45
N GLY A 89 -7.26 -24.66 -5.73
CA GLY A 89 -6.90 -23.33 -6.22
C GLY A 89 -8.02 -22.30 -6.10
N GLY A 90 -8.88 -22.42 -5.09
CA GLY A 90 -9.78 -21.35 -4.66
C GLY A 90 -9.15 -20.63 -3.48
N THR A 91 -8.07 -19.91 -3.71
CA THR A 91 -7.45 -19.10 -2.67
C THR A 91 -8.38 -17.94 -2.35
N ARG A 92 -9.06 -18.04 -1.22
CA ARG A 92 -9.70 -16.90 -0.61
C ARG A 92 -8.60 -16.09 0.04
N ALA A 93 -8.49 -14.80 -0.31
CA ALA A 93 -7.80 -13.85 0.54
C ALA A 93 -8.27 -14.07 1.99
N SER A 94 -7.33 -14.13 2.92
CA SER A 94 -7.58 -14.47 4.32
C SER A 94 -8.62 -13.52 4.90
N GLU A 95 -9.84 -14.01 5.13
CA GLU A 95 -10.94 -13.21 5.70
C GLU A 95 -10.52 -12.53 7.02
N ALA A 96 -9.66 -13.20 7.81
CA ALA A 96 -9.09 -12.66 9.04
C ALA A 96 -8.16 -11.45 8.81
N LEU A 97 -7.43 -11.41 7.69
CA LEU A 97 -6.53 -10.31 7.37
C LEU A 97 -7.30 -9.14 6.74
N MET A 98 -8.38 -9.40 6.01
CA MET A 98 -9.28 -8.34 5.50
C MET A 98 -10.33 -7.87 6.53
N SER A 99 -10.28 -8.37 7.76
CA SER A 99 -11.28 -8.06 8.78
C SER A 99 -11.17 -6.61 9.23
N ILE A 100 -12.32 -5.94 9.32
CA ILE A 100 -12.44 -4.59 9.87
C ILE A 100 -12.77 -4.70 11.35
N THR A 101 -11.90 -4.16 12.21
CA THR A 101 -12.01 -4.32 13.67
C THR A 101 -13.18 -3.52 14.27
N HIS A 102 -13.49 -2.36 13.69
CA HIS A 102 -14.60 -1.50 14.10
C HIS A 102 -15.61 -1.41 12.96
N SER A 103 -16.59 -2.33 12.94
CA SER A 103 -17.56 -2.40 11.84
C SER A 103 -18.87 -1.65 12.10
N ASP A 104 -19.06 -1.16 13.33
CA ASP A 104 -20.27 -0.47 13.74
C ASP A 104 -20.47 0.81 12.90
N PRO A 105 -21.69 1.07 12.39
CA PRO A 105 -21.98 2.33 11.71
C PRO A 105 -21.69 3.51 12.62
N TYR A 106 -20.84 4.42 12.16
CA TYR A 106 -20.50 5.63 12.88
C TYR A 106 -20.83 6.85 12.02
N SER A 107 -21.52 7.81 12.61
CA SER A 107 -21.68 9.16 12.05
C SER A 107 -20.91 10.11 12.95
N ALA A 108 -20.06 10.95 12.38
CA ALA A 108 -19.32 11.92 13.18
C ALA A 108 -20.27 12.81 13.97
N ALA A 109 -19.91 13.07 15.22
CA ALA A 109 -20.74 13.85 16.14
C ALA A 109 -20.86 15.34 15.74
N ARG A 110 -20.02 15.80 14.80
CA ARG A 110 -20.01 17.17 14.29
C ARG A 110 -20.17 17.15 12.78
N GLU A 111 -20.86 18.15 12.26
CA GLU A 111 -20.88 18.42 10.83
C GLU A 111 -19.48 18.79 10.35
N ARG A 112 -19.17 18.37 9.13
CA ARG A 112 -17.92 18.76 8.46
C ARG A 112 -18.00 20.23 8.08
N THR A 113 -16.94 20.99 8.38
CA THR A 113 -16.83 22.42 8.06
C THR A 113 -15.67 22.76 7.14
N ALA A 114 -14.68 21.87 7.02
CA ALA A 114 -13.53 22.05 6.15
C ALA A 114 -12.84 20.72 5.84
N PHE A 115 -12.07 20.71 4.76
CA PHE A 115 -11.07 19.69 4.43
C PHE A 115 -9.68 20.30 4.48
N ARG A 116 -8.69 19.51 4.93
CA ARG A 116 -7.27 19.86 4.82
C ARG A 116 -6.44 18.63 4.51
N ALA A 117 -5.37 18.80 3.74
CA ALA A 117 -4.46 17.72 3.38
C ALA A 117 -3.00 18.05 3.69
N VAL A 118 -2.22 17.03 4.05
CA VAL A 118 -0.75 17.07 4.13
C VAL A 118 -0.19 15.91 3.30
N ILE A 119 0.62 16.22 2.30
CA ILE A 119 1.16 15.24 1.35
C ILE A 119 2.69 15.25 1.46
N VAL A 120 3.30 14.08 1.66
CA VAL A 120 4.73 13.96 1.94
C VAL A 120 5.41 12.95 1.02
N GLY A 121 6.37 13.41 0.22
CA GLY A 121 7.29 12.58 -0.56
C GLY A 121 8.73 12.96 -0.22
N PRO A 122 9.28 12.49 0.92
CA PRO A 122 10.45 13.11 1.54
C PRO A 122 11.79 12.54 1.06
N SER A 123 11.75 11.50 0.22
CA SER A 123 12.96 10.88 -0.29
C SER A 123 13.63 11.73 -1.37
N GLN A 124 14.96 11.82 -1.28
CA GLN A 124 15.81 12.58 -2.20
C GLN A 124 16.42 11.69 -3.29
N GLY A 125 16.67 12.26 -4.47
CA GLY A 125 17.56 11.72 -5.49
C GLY A 125 16.84 10.88 -6.54
N TRP A 126 17.50 10.73 -7.70
CA TRP A 126 16.92 10.10 -8.90
C TRP A 126 16.37 8.68 -8.68
N ARG A 127 17.01 7.89 -7.81
CA ARG A 127 16.56 6.52 -7.48
C ARG A 127 15.23 6.48 -6.73
N ASN A 128 14.80 7.60 -6.18
CA ASN A 128 13.59 7.75 -5.38
C ASN A 128 12.53 8.59 -6.11
N TYR A 129 12.60 8.66 -7.44
CA TYR A 129 11.64 9.33 -8.31
C TYR A 129 10.18 9.05 -7.88
N ARG A 130 9.85 7.75 -7.75
CA ARG A 130 8.51 7.25 -7.40
C ARG A 130 7.86 7.93 -6.19
N HIS A 131 8.62 8.19 -5.12
CA HIS A 131 8.05 8.80 -3.92
C HIS A 131 7.58 10.25 -4.17
N GLN A 132 8.28 11.00 -5.03
CA GLN A 132 7.90 12.37 -5.38
C GLN A 132 6.78 12.39 -6.41
N SER A 133 6.81 11.50 -7.41
CA SER A 133 5.72 11.38 -8.39
C SER A 133 4.42 10.86 -7.79
N ASP A 134 4.48 9.98 -6.80
CA ASP A 134 3.33 9.50 -6.05
C ASP A 134 2.69 10.62 -5.21
N ALA A 135 3.50 11.38 -4.47
CA ALA A 135 3.04 12.58 -3.76
C ALA A 135 2.36 13.59 -4.71
N LEU A 136 2.98 13.87 -5.87
CA LEU A 136 2.39 14.75 -6.88
C LEU A 136 1.13 14.16 -7.53
N SER A 137 0.99 12.84 -7.62
CA SER A 137 -0.21 12.17 -8.12
C SER A 137 -1.39 12.33 -7.17
N VAL A 138 -1.15 12.19 -5.86
CA VAL A 138 -2.17 12.42 -4.83
C VAL A 138 -2.55 13.90 -4.77
N TYR A 139 -1.58 14.82 -4.86
CA TYR A 139 -1.84 16.25 -4.96
C TYR A 139 -2.74 16.57 -6.16
N THR A 140 -2.42 16.01 -7.32
CA THR A 140 -3.20 16.16 -8.56
C THR A 140 -4.60 15.56 -8.42
N LEU A 141 -4.75 14.44 -7.73
CA LEU A 141 -6.06 13.84 -7.44
C LEU A 141 -6.93 14.82 -6.61
N LEU A 142 -6.40 15.35 -5.50
CA LEU A 142 -7.14 16.28 -4.64
C LEU A 142 -7.55 17.55 -5.40
N ARG A 143 -6.65 18.10 -6.21
CA ARG A 143 -6.92 19.25 -7.08
C ARG A 143 -8.05 18.97 -8.07
N LYS A 144 -8.00 17.82 -8.74
CA LYS A 144 -9.06 17.37 -9.65
C LYS A 144 -10.38 17.13 -8.93
N ASN A 145 -10.32 16.82 -7.63
CA ASN A 145 -11.47 16.65 -6.76
C ASN A 145 -11.95 17.96 -6.08
N GLY A 146 -11.49 19.11 -6.55
CA GLY A 146 -11.96 20.43 -6.10
C GLY A 146 -11.26 21.00 -4.88
N VAL A 147 -10.24 20.34 -4.32
CA VAL A 147 -9.45 20.87 -3.20
C VAL A 147 -8.54 21.98 -3.69
N SER A 148 -8.55 23.11 -2.98
CA SER A 148 -7.74 24.28 -3.32
C SER A 148 -6.27 24.09 -2.89
N ASP A 149 -5.34 24.87 -3.46
CA ASP A 149 -3.91 24.78 -3.06
C ASP A 149 -3.68 25.22 -1.62
N GLU A 150 -4.47 26.17 -1.12
CA GLU A 150 -4.39 26.66 0.26
C GLU A 150 -4.82 25.63 1.30
N ASP A 151 -5.52 24.58 0.87
CA ASP A 151 -5.99 23.49 1.72
C ASP A 151 -5.08 22.26 1.68
N ILE A 152 -4.01 22.29 0.86
CA ILE A 152 -3.05 21.20 0.71
C ILE A 152 -1.65 21.70 1.07
N ILE A 153 -1.02 21.08 2.06
CA ILE A 153 0.40 21.30 2.35
C ILE A 153 1.21 20.20 1.67
N LEU A 154 2.01 20.57 0.66
CA LEU A 154 2.86 19.64 -0.09
C LEU A 154 4.32 19.73 0.36
N MET A 155 4.83 18.62 0.88
CA MET A 155 6.20 18.44 1.32
C MET A 155 6.91 17.43 0.42
N THR A 156 7.74 17.90 -0.51
CA THR A 156 8.52 16.99 -1.38
C THR A 156 9.91 17.54 -1.62
N PHE A 157 10.91 16.66 -1.73
CA PHE A 157 12.30 17.13 -1.85
C PHE A 157 12.52 18.00 -3.11
N ASP A 158 11.75 17.75 -4.17
CA ASP A 158 11.66 18.54 -5.41
C ASP A 158 12.98 18.63 -6.22
N ASP A 159 13.84 17.63 -6.11
CA ASP A 159 15.09 17.54 -6.87
C ASP A 159 14.96 16.74 -8.18
N VAL A 160 13.97 15.86 -8.29
CA VAL A 160 13.72 15.02 -9.49
C VAL A 160 13.50 15.83 -10.78
N PRO A 161 12.74 16.94 -10.80
CA PRO A 161 12.52 17.70 -12.03
C PRO A 161 13.82 18.29 -12.61
N THR A 162 14.81 18.59 -11.75
CA THR A 162 16.00 19.35 -12.11
C THR A 162 17.29 18.52 -12.18
N THR A 163 17.29 17.29 -11.65
CA THR A 163 18.48 16.44 -11.61
C THR A 163 19.02 16.11 -13.01
N PRO A 164 20.35 16.02 -13.22
CA PRO A 164 20.95 15.73 -14.52
C PRO A 164 20.46 14.45 -15.19
N GLU A 165 20.08 13.44 -14.41
CA GLU A 165 19.59 12.14 -14.86
C GLU A 165 18.21 12.21 -15.52
N ASN A 166 17.39 13.22 -15.21
CA ASN A 166 16.05 13.32 -15.78
C ASN A 166 16.10 13.63 -17.29
N PRO A 167 15.66 12.72 -18.18
CA PRO A 167 15.66 12.97 -19.61
C PRO A 167 14.59 13.99 -20.04
N LEU A 168 13.56 14.21 -19.21
CA LEU A 168 12.46 15.15 -19.41
C LEU A 168 12.58 16.29 -18.38
N LYS A 169 13.49 17.24 -18.64
CA LYS A 169 13.79 18.32 -17.69
C LYS A 169 12.54 19.13 -17.33
N GLY A 170 12.30 19.27 -16.02
CA GLY A 170 11.13 19.96 -15.47
C GLY A 170 9.91 19.06 -15.28
N ASP A 171 9.94 17.83 -15.80
CA ASP A 171 8.78 16.95 -15.80
C ASP A 171 8.89 15.84 -14.76
N VAL A 172 7.74 15.53 -14.15
CA VAL A 172 7.55 14.37 -13.27
C VAL A 172 6.27 13.64 -13.67
N HIS A 173 6.35 12.33 -13.87
CA HIS A 173 5.27 11.48 -14.36
C HIS A 173 5.14 10.24 -13.50
N ASN A 174 3.92 9.85 -13.15
CA ASN A 174 3.67 8.63 -12.37
C ASN A 174 3.45 7.38 -13.23
N VAL A 175 3.19 7.58 -14.52
CA VAL A 175 3.07 6.52 -15.53
C VAL A 175 3.77 6.93 -16.82
N PRO A 176 4.24 5.98 -17.65
CA PRO A 176 4.91 6.28 -18.91
C PRO A 176 4.03 7.16 -19.80
N ARG A 177 4.61 8.28 -20.27
CA ARG A 177 3.91 9.26 -21.13
C ARG A 177 2.63 9.83 -20.48
N GLY A 178 2.56 9.82 -19.15
CA GLY A 178 1.48 10.45 -18.38
C GLY A 178 1.56 11.98 -18.41
N GLU A 179 0.61 12.63 -17.74
CA GLU A 179 0.66 14.07 -17.53
C GLU A 179 1.91 14.47 -16.74
N ASN A 180 2.44 15.67 -16.98
CA ASN A 180 3.48 16.23 -16.12
C ASN A 180 2.83 16.74 -14.82
N LEU A 181 3.08 16.04 -13.73
CA LEU A 181 2.51 16.28 -12.41
C LEU A 181 3.19 17.42 -11.65
N ARG A 182 4.39 17.82 -12.05
CA ARG A 182 5.12 18.91 -11.39
C ARG A 182 4.54 20.28 -11.76
N VAL A 183 4.04 20.41 -12.99
CA VAL A 183 3.47 21.67 -13.50
C VAL A 183 2.20 22.00 -12.73
N GLY A 184 2.18 23.20 -12.13
CA GLY A 184 1.03 23.70 -11.37
C GLY A 184 0.96 23.21 -9.92
N ALA A 185 1.89 22.35 -9.48
CA ALA A 185 2.00 21.96 -8.08
C ALA A 185 2.68 23.07 -7.26
N LEU A 186 2.01 23.52 -6.21
CA LEU A 186 2.54 24.43 -5.19
C LEU A 186 3.18 23.59 -4.08
N VAL A 187 4.49 23.71 -3.91
CA VAL A 187 5.26 22.96 -2.92
C VAL A 187 5.62 23.89 -1.76
N ASP A 188 5.13 23.59 -0.57
CA ASP A 188 5.34 24.41 0.63
C ASP A 188 6.72 24.17 1.26
N TYR A 189 7.19 22.93 1.20
CA TYR A 189 8.48 22.53 1.75
C TYR A 189 9.27 21.73 0.73
N THR A 190 10.47 22.22 0.39
CA THR A 190 11.41 21.60 -0.55
C THR A 190 12.77 21.32 0.08
N GLY A 191 13.50 20.34 -0.46
CA GLY A 191 14.89 20.05 -0.11
C GLY A 191 15.13 19.92 1.41
N PRO A 192 16.12 20.64 1.98
CA PRO A 192 16.46 20.61 3.41
C PRO A 192 15.32 20.88 4.38
N ALA A 193 14.24 21.54 3.95
CA ALA A 193 13.10 21.84 4.82
C ALA A 193 12.16 20.64 5.00
N VAL A 194 12.28 19.59 4.17
CA VAL A 194 11.49 18.37 4.27
C VAL A 194 12.13 17.44 5.29
N THR A 195 11.69 17.56 6.55
CA THR A 195 12.21 16.80 7.70
C THR A 195 11.07 16.21 8.52
N ALA A 196 11.37 15.20 9.33
CA ALA A 196 10.39 14.62 10.25
C ALA A 196 9.87 15.67 11.26
N ASP A 197 10.72 16.58 11.74
CA ASP A 197 10.32 17.67 12.64
C ASP A 197 9.40 18.68 11.94
N THR A 198 9.66 19.00 10.67
CA THR A 198 8.75 19.81 9.86
C THR A 198 7.38 19.16 9.77
N LEU A 199 7.31 17.85 9.49
CA LEU A 199 6.03 17.13 9.42
C LEU A 199 5.27 17.18 10.76
N LYS A 200 5.97 16.94 11.87
CA LYS A 200 5.37 17.01 13.22
C LYS A 200 4.81 18.40 13.52
N ASN A 201 5.57 19.46 13.20
CA ASN A 201 5.12 20.84 13.37
C ASN A 201 3.93 21.18 12.46
N VAL A 202 3.96 20.74 11.20
CA VAL A 202 2.86 20.91 10.26
C VAL A 202 1.58 20.29 10.80
N LEU A 203 1.60 19.01 11.18
CA LEU A 203 0.41 18.28 11.65
C LEU A 203 -0.13 18.88 12.95
N THR A 204 0.74 19.22 13.91
CA THR A 204 0.33 19.80 15.19
C THR A 204 -0.03 21.29 15.12
N GLY A 205 0.17 21.96 13.99
CA GLY A 205 -0.13 23.38 13.86
C GLY A 205 0.89 24.28 14.54
N ASN A 206 2.07 23.75 14.87
CA ASN A 206 3.11 24.46 15.58
C ASN A 206 3.96 25.30 14.63
N ARG A 207 3.61 26.58 14.46
CA ARG A 207 4.37 27.51 13.62
C ARG A 207 5.70 27.85 14.27
N THR A 208 6.78 27.65 13.52
CA THR A 208 8.14 28.03 13.92
C THR A 208 8.80 28.86 12.82
N ALA A 209 9.98 29.43 13.09
CA ALA A 209 10.75 30.14 12.06
C ALA A 209 11.12 29.23 10.86
N SER A 210 11.33 27.94 11.12
CA SER A 210 11.64 26.92 10.09
C SER A 210 10.41 26.22 9.53
N THR A 211 9.26 26.32 10.20
CA THR A 211 7.98 25.74 9.77
C THR A 211 6.90 26.82 9.77
N PRO A 212 6.96 27.78 8.83
CA PRO A 212 6.03 28.90 8.82
C PRO A 212 4.63 28.52 8.33
N VAL A 213 4.49 27.49 7.49
CA VAL A 213 3.20 26.99 6.96
C VAL A 213 2.82 25.70 7.70
N VAL A 214 1.66 25.67 8.33
CA VAL A 214 1.20 24.51 9.13
C VAL A 214 -0.26 24.22 8.86
N LEU A 215 -0.70 23.02 9.25
CA LEU A 215 -2.08 22.59 9.12
C LEU A 215 -2.99 23.45 9.99
N GLU A 216 -3.86 24.25 9.36
CA GLU A 216 -4.89 25.03 10.04
C GLU A 216 -6.19 24.23 10.09
N SER A 217 -6.46 23.60 11.23
CA SER A 217 -7.59 22.69 11.40
C SER A 217 -8.21 22.80 12.80
N ASN A 218 -9.48 22.41 12.90
CA ASN A 218 -10.26 22.39 14.14
C ASN A 218 -11.17 21.16 14.18
N ALA A 219 -12.00 21.05 15.22
CA ALA A 219 -12.82 19.88 15.46
C ALA A 219 -13.97 19.65 14.44
N GLY A 220 -14.15 20.53 13.45
CA GLY A 220 -15.01 20.32 12.28
C GLY A 220 -14.24 20.00 10.99
N THR A 221 -12.90 19.97 11.04
CA THR A 221 -12.03 19.75 9.88
C THR A 221 -11.74 18.27 9.66
N ASP A 222 -12.05 17.75 8.49
CA ASP A 222 -11.54 16.44 8.06
C ASP A 222 -10.10 16.60 7.54
N VAL A 223 -9.20 15.73 8.01
CA VAL A 223 -7.76 15.82 7.73
C VAL A 223 -7.29 14.58 6.99
N PHE A 224 -6.71 14.78 5.81
CA PHE A 224 -6.05 13.72 5.04
C PHE A 224 -4.53 13.86 5.07
N VAL A 225 -3.83 12.77 5.34
CA VAL A 225 -2.37 12.71 5.33
C VAL A 225 -1.92 11.61 4.39
N TYR A 226 -1.04 11.95 3.46
CA TYR A 226 -0.43 11.00 2.54
C TYR A 226 1.09 10.99 2.70
N ILE A 227 1.70 9.81 2.75
CA ILE A 227 3.14 9.63 2.87
C ILE A 227 3.61 8.54 1.91
N ALA A 228 4.56 8.85 1.03
CA ALA A 228 5.30 7.85 0.23
C ALA A 228 6.79 7.96 0.50
N SER A 229 7.42 6.91 1.03
CA SER A 229 8.85 6.90 1.32
C SER A 229 9.41 5.49 1.51
N HIS A 230 10.70 5.41 1.80
CA HIS A 230 11.28 4.23 2.43
C HIS A 230 10.79 4.10 3.87
N GLY A 231 10.81 2.86 4.38
CA GLY A 231 10.50 2.56 5.77
C GLY A 231 11.43 1.51 6.35
N SER A 232 11.56 1.54 7.68
CA SER A 232 12.12 0.50 8.53
C SER A 232 11.07 0.14 9.58
N PRO A 233 11.19 -0.98 10.32
CA PRO A 233 10.28 -1.28 11.41
C PRO A 233 10.18 -0.11 12.41
N GLY A 234 9.00 0.51 12.49
CA GLY A 234 8.67 1.63 13.36
C GLY A 234 9.11 3.01 12.86
N GLU A 235 9.59 3.14 11.62
CA GLU A 235 10.17 4.39 11.11
C GLU A 235 9.82 4.66 9.64
N VAL A 236 9.28 5.85 9.36
CA VAL A 236 9.27 6.44 8.01
C VAL A 236 10.56 7.22 7.82
N VAL A 237 11.28 6.91 6.74
CA VAL A 237 12.59 7.49 6.45
C VAL A 237 12.44 8.80 5.68
N PHE A 238 13.08 9.87 6.14
CA PHE A 238 13.24 11.10 5.38
C PHE A 238 14.60 11.11 4.65
N ALA A 239 14.88 12.12 3.83
CA ALA A 239 16.19 12.27 3.18
C ALA A 239 17.35 12.12 4.18
N TYR A 240 18.51 11.66 3.70
CA TYR A 240 19.64 11.32 4.57
C TYR A 240 20.02 12.51 5.47
N GLY A 241 20.01 12.27 6.80
CA GLY A 241 20.27 13.30 7.81
C GLY A 241 19.06 14.14 8.23
N HIS A 242 17.86 13.85 7.73
CA HIS A 242 16.63 14.61 8.03
C HIS A 242 15.70 13.92 9.04
N GLY A 243 16.20 12.87 9.70
CA GLY A 243 15.52 12.13 10.75
C GLY A 243 14.54 11.06 10.26
N PHE A 244 13.76 10.55 11.20
CA PHE A 244 12.72 9.55 10.99
C PHE A 244 11.43 10.06 11.63
N PHE A 245 10.30 9.76 11.01
CA PHE A 245 9.00 9.89 11.66
C PHE A 245 8.62 8.52 12.22
N THR A 246 8.65 8.40 13.54
CA THR A 246 8.58 7.12 14.25
C THR A 246 7.15 6.75 14.68
N THR A 247 6.94 5.50 15.11
CA THR A 247 5.68 5.07 15.77
C THR A 247 5.34 5.95 16.99
N ASP A 248 6.35 6.37 17.76
CA ASP A 248 6.16 7.24 18.92
C ASP A 248 5.79 8.66 18.49
N ASP A 249 6.39 9.19 17.41
CA ASP A 249 6.01 10.47 16.82
C ASP A 249 4.57 10.43 16.29
N PHE A 250 4.18 9.36 15.59
CA PHE A 250 2.81 9.16 15.09
C PHE A 250 1.80 9.22 16.23
N THR A 251 2.04 8.45 17.29
CA THR A 251 1.17 8.40 18.48
C THR A 251 1.12 9.76 19.17
N THR A 252 2.28 10.38 19.39
CA THR A 252 2.38 11.69 20.06
C THR A 252 1.65 12.79 19.28
N VAL A 253 1.83 12.84 17.96
CA VAL A 253 1.20 13.85 17.11
C VAL A 253 -0.31 13.65 17.07
N THR A 254 -0.78 12.42 16.83
CA THR A 254 -2.20 12.13 16.71
C THR A 254 -2.94 12.35 18.03
N ASP A 255 -2.37 11.93 19.17
CA ASP A 255 -2.92 12.20 20.51
C ASP A 255 -2.95 13.70 20.81
N ALA A 256 -1.92 14.46 20.42
CA ALA A 256 -1.91 15.91 20.58
C ALA A 256 -3.03 16.56 19.74
N MET A 257 -3.19 16.17 18.48
CA MET A 257 -4.24 16.67 17.61
C MET A 257 -5.64 16.33 18.14
N ALA A 258 -5.84 15.15 18.70
CA ALA A 258 -7.11 14.74 19.31
C ALA A 258 -7.40 15.56 20.57
N ARG A 259 -6.42 15.65 21.48
CA ARG A 259 -6.50 16.41 22.74
C ARG A 259 -6.81 17.89 22.50
N ASP A 260 -6.22 18.47 21.45
CA ASP A 260 -6.40 19.87 21.09
C ASP A 260 -7.59 20.11 20.15
N GLY A 261 -8.36 19.08 19.81
CA GLY A 261 -9.57 19.18 18.98
C GLY A 261 -9.28 19.71 17.58
N ARG A 262 -8.21 19.21 16.93
CA ARG A 262 -7.72 19.70 15.64
C ARG A 262 -8.25 18.95 14.43
N TYR A 263 -9.15 17.99 14.61
CA TYR A 263 -9.82 17.30 13.51
C TYR A 263 -11.18 16.76 13.93
N ARG A 264 -12.03 16.51 12.94
CA ARG A 264 -13.30 15.79 13.03
C ARG A 264 -13.06 14.29 12.81
N GLN A 265 -12.45 13.95 11.67
CA GLN A 265 -11.95 12.61 11.32
C GLN A 265 -10.61 12.74 10.58
N MET A 266 -9.73 11.75 10.72
CA MET A 266 -8.41 11.77 10.09
C MET A 266 -8.14 10.50 9.30
N VAL A 267 -7.60 10.66 8.08
CA VAL A 267 -7.20 9.56 7.20
C VAL A 267 -5.71 9.64 6.93
N PHE A 268 -5.02 8.50 7.07
CA PHE A 268 -3.64 8.32 6.64
C PHE A 268 -3.55 7.28 5.53
N PHE A 269 -2.97 7.63 4.39
CA PHE A 269 -2.51 6.68 3.38
C PHE A 269 -0.98 6.67 3.36
N VAL A 270 -0.38 5.52 3.67
CA VAL A 270 1.07 5.39 3.85
C VAL A 270 1.66 4.30 2.96
N ASP A 271 2.50 4.71 2.02
CA ASP A 271 3.24 3.83 1.11
C ASP A 271 4.71 3.75 1.56
N THR A 272 4.98 2.84 2.49
CA THR A 272 6.34 2.56 2.96
C THR A 272 6.52 1.08 3.27
N CYS A 273 7.76 0.60 3.20
CA CYS A 273 8.13 -0.66 3.83
C CYS A 273 7.73 -0.67 5.30
N PHE A 274 7.29 -1.81 5.81
CA PHE A 274 6.87 -1.98 7.21
C PHE A 274 5.76 -1.03 7.65
N GLY A 275 4.96 -0.45 6.75
CA GLY A 275 4.11 0.70 7.06
C GLY A 275 3.05 0.45 8.15
N GLU A 276 2.59 -0.80 8.37
CA GLU A 276 1.71 -1.13 9.50
C GLU A 276 2.37 -0.81 10.86
N SER A 277 3.70 -0.96 10.96
CA SER A 277 4.46 -0.75 12.20
C SER A 277 4.38 0.70 12.73
N ILE A 278 4.08 1.68 11.87
CA ILE A 278 3.97 3.09 12.26
C ILE A 278 2.74 3.33 13.15
N ALA A 279 1.63 2.64 12.86
CA ALA A 279 0.35 2.88 13.52
C ALA A 279 0.02 1.85 14.61
N THR A 280 0.96 0.97 14.99
CA THR A 280 0.69 -0.08 16.02
C THR A 280 0.38 0.48 17.40
N GLY A 281 0.75 1.74 17.68
CA GLY A 281 0.46 2.44 18.93
C GLY A 281 -0.73 3.41 18.85
N ALA A 282 -1.48 3.43 17.75
CA ALA A 282 -2.54 4.41 17.54
C ALA A 282 -3.64 4.34 18.62
N THR A 283 -3.85 5.44 19.34
CA THR A 283 -4.86 5.56 20.41
C THR A 283 -5.87 6.68 20.19
N ALA A 284 -5.50 7.72 19.45
CA ALA A 284 -6.36 8.85 19.14
C ALA A 284 -7.60 8.39 18.34
N PRO A 285 -8.82 8.80 18.73
CA PRO A 285 -10.06 8.35 18.10
C PRO A 285 -10.24 8.95 16.69
N GLY A 286 -11.04 8.29 15.85
CA GLY A 286 -11.45 8.81 14.54
C GLY A 286 -10.34 8.81 13.50
N ILE A 287 -9.40 7.87 13.60
CA ILE A 287 -8.30 7.68 12.65
C ILE A 287 -8.55 6.43 11.81
N TYR A 288 -8.53 6.61 10.49
CA TYR A 288 -8.41 5.53 9.52
C TYR A 288 -7.03 5.57 8.88
N TYR A 289 -6.24 4.52 9.08
CA TYR A 289 -4.88 4.38 8.57
C TYR A 289 -4.82 3.19 7.62
N LEU A 290 -4.38 3.41 6.39
CA LEU A 290 -4.25 2.39 5.34
C LEU A 290 -2.82 2.42 4.79
N THR A 291 -2.19 1.25 4.70
CA THR A 291 -0.79 1.12 4.29
C THR A 291 -0.58 -0.04 3.34
N GLY A 292 0.42 0.10 2.46
CA GLY A 292 0.76 -0.90 1.44
C GLY A 292 1.43 -2.18 1.94
N ALA A 293 2.02 -2.17 3.14
CA ALA A 293 2.79 -3.28 3.66
C ALA A 293 2.51 -3.56 5.15
N ALA A 294 2.55 -4.84 5.52
CA ALA A 294 2.52 -5.31 6.90
C ALA A 294 3.80 -4.94 7.66
N LYS A 295 3.75 -5.03 8.98
CA LYS A 295 4.81 -4.56 9.89
C LYS A 295 6.13 -5.30 9.77
N ASN A 296 6.17 -6.40 9.03
CA ASN A 296 7.30 -7.32 8.90
C ASN A 296 7.70 -7.58 7.45
N GLU A 297 7.27 -6.74 6.50
CA GLU A 297 7.60 -6.90 5.08
C GLU A 297 7.84 -5.55 4.37
N PRO A 298 8.62 -5.54 3.27
CA PRO A 298 8.81 -4.35 2.46
C PRO A 298 7.59 -4.04 1.56
N SER A 299 7.50 -2.80 1.05
CA SER A 299 6.63 -2.42 -0.06
C SER A 299 7.40 -2.46 -1.40
N LEU A 300 6.68 -2.33 -2.52
CA LEU A 300 7.25 -2.48 -3.87
C LEU A 300 6.91 -1.29 -4.79
N GLY A 301 7.81 -1.05 -5.74
CA GLY A 301 7.55 -0.19 -6.90
C GLY A 301 6.60 -0.87 -7.91
N ALA A 302 5.79 -0.09 -8.63
CA ALA A 302 4.77 -0.64 -9.54
C ALA A 302 5.14 -0.48 -11.02
N VAL A 303 5.42 0.76 -11.45
CA VAL A 303 5.54 1.10 -12.87
C VAL A 303 6.97 1.50 -13.20
N TYR A 304 7.68 0.68 -13.97
CA TYR A 304 9.01 1.01 -14.48
C TYR A 304 8.93 1.59 -15.89
N ASP A 305 9.57 2.75 -16.11
CA ASP A 305 9.67 3.38 -17.42
C ASP A 305 11.06 3.18 -18.01
N MET A 306 11.12 2.65 -19.24
CA MET A 306 12.38 2.35 -19.92
C MET A 306 13.09 3.57 -20.52
N ASP A 307 12.34 4.64 -20.82
CA ASP A 307 12.87 5.90 -21.35
C ASP A 307 13.45 6.74 -20.21
N ILE A 308 12.74 6.80 -19.08
CA ILE A 308 13.17 7.48 -17.84
C ILE A 308 14.19 6.61 -17.07
N LYS A 309 14.18 5.29 -17.27
CA LYS A 309 15.02 4.30 -16.58
C LYS A 309 14.85 4.32 -15.07
N GLN A 310 13.61 4.52 -14.63
CA GLN A 310 13.26 4.57 -13.21
C GLN A 310 11.85 4.06 -12.94
N TRP A 311 11.63 3.59 -11.72
CA TRP A 311 10.30 3.37 -11.17
C TRP A 311 9.59 4.72 -10.98
N LEU A 312 8.43 4.85 -11.59
CA LEU A 312 7.60 6.06 -11.58
C LEU A 312 6.56 6.07 -10.46
N SER A 313 6.29 4.94 -9.82
CA SER A 313 5.25 4.80 -8.80
C SER A 313 5.51 3.63 -7.87
N ASP A 314 4.84 3.63 -6.73
CA ASP A 314 4.75 2.52 -5.77
C ASP A 314 3.41 1.78 -5.88
N GLU A 315 3.42 0.48 -5.56
CA GLU A 315 2.33 -0.49 -5.82
C GLU A 315 1.05 -0.14 -5.07
N PHE A 316 1.17 0.22 -3.80
CA PHE A 316 0.01 0.60 -2.99
C PHE A 316 -0.64 1.88 -3.51
N THR A 317 0.15 2.91 -3.78
CA THR A 317 -0.35 4.17 -4.33
C THR A 317 -1.00 3.95 -5.69
N SER A 318 -0.37 3.18 -6.57
CA SER A 318 -0.90 2.85 -7.89
C SER A 318 -2.24 2.09 -7.79
N SER A 319 -2.32 1.13 -6.87
CA SER A 319 -3.53 0.35 -6.57
C SER A 319 -4.66 1.22 -6.00
N VAL A 320 -4.39 2.09 -5.02
CA VAL A 320 -5.39 3.02 -4.46
C VAL A 320 -5.90 3.97 -5.54
N LEU A 321 -5.01 4.66 -6.25
CA LEU A 321 -5.40 5.64 -7.25
C LEU A 321 -6.18 5.02 -8.41
N SER A 322 -5.80 3.83 -8.88
CA SER A 322 -6.56 3.11 -9.92
C SER A 322 -7.93 2.67 -9.41
N THR A 323 -8.03 2.18 -8.17
CA THR A 323 -9.30 1.78 -7.55
C THR A 323 -10.24 2.97 -7.42
N LEU A 324 -9.78 4.12 -6.92
CA LEU A 324 -10.58 5.34 -6.78
C LEU A 324 -11.05 5.89 -8.13
N ARG A 325 -10.20 5.83 -9.17
CA ARG A 325 -10.59 6.23 -10.54
C ARG A 325 -11.64 5.30 -11.15
N ALA A 326 -11.53 4.00 -10.89
CA ALA A 326 -12.45 2.99 -11.43
C ALA A 326 -13.81 3.00 -10.71
N ASN A 327 -13.82 3.27 -9.40
CA ASN A 327 -15.02 3.36 -8.58
C ASN A 327 -14.95 4.56 -7.61
N PRO A 328 -15.35 5.76 -8.05
CA PRO A 328 -15.36 6.95 -7.19
C PRO A 328 -16.27 6.85 -5.97
N GLU A 329 -17.28 5.97 -6.02
CA GLU A 329 -18.24 5.73 -4.93
C GLU A 329 -17.75 4.67 -3.93
N ILE A 330 -16.54 4.11 -4.11
CA ILE A 330 -15.99 3.13 -3.18
C ILE A 330 -15.84 3.74 -1.79
N THR A 331 -16.34 3.04 -0.78
CA THR A 331 -16.25 3.48 0.61
C THR A 331 -14.91 3.07 1.22
N PHE A 332 -14.53 3.65 2.37
CA PHE A 332 -13.34 3.20 3.10
C PHE A 332 -13.45 1.72 3.51
N ARG A 333 -14.66 1.25 3.82
CA ARG A 333 -14.97 -0.15 4.11
C ARG A 333 -14.61 -1.07 2.95
N GLU A 334 -14.86 -0.63 1.73
CA GLU A 334 -14.63 -1.42 0.51
C GLU A 334 -13.22 -1.23 -0.06
N LEU A 335 -12.60 -0.07 0.14
CA LEU A 335 -11.26 0.24 -0.36
C LEU A 335 -10.21 -0.71 0.22
N TYR A 336 -10.28 -1.02 1.52
CA TYR A 336 -9.32 -1.94 2.14
C TYR A 336 -9.30 -3.33 1.47
N PRO A 337 -10.41 -4.09 1.41
CA PRO A 337 -10.40 -5.40 0.77
C PRO A 337 -10.19 -5.32 -0.75
N ALA A 338 -10.50 -4.19 -1.41
CA ALA A 338 -10.17 -3.99 -2.82
C ALA A 338 -8.66 -3.91 -3.03
N THR A 339 -8.00 -3.03 -2.29
CA THR A 339 -6.54 -2.80 -2.40
C THR A 339 -5.73 -3.98 -1.87
N TYR A 340 -6.20 -4.69 -0.84
CA TYR A 340 -5.60 -5.94 -0.37
C TYR A 340 -5.53 -7.00 -1.49
N LYS A 341 -6.48 -6.98 -2.43
CA LYS A 341 -6.52 -7.94 -3.54
C LYS A 341 -5.63 -7.57 -4.72
N THR A 342 -5.33 -6.29 -4.89
CA THR A 342 -4.68 -5.75 -6.09
C THR A 342 -3.23 -5.34 -5.84
N VAL A 343 -2.84 -5.02 -4.61
CA VAL A 343 -1.43 -4.81 -4.26
C VAL A 343 -0.72 -6.15 -4.28
N THR A 344 0.29 -6.27 -5.13
CA THR A 344 1.08 -7.50 -5.26
C THR A 344 2.40 -7.40 -4.50
N GLY A 345 2.83 -8.51 -3.90
CA GLY A 345 4.14 -8.63 -3.24
C GLY A 345 4.28 -8.00 -1.85
N SER A 346 3.21 -7.39 -1.33
CA SER A 346 3.04 -7.02 0.08
C SER A 346 1.56 -7.09 0.46
N HIS A 347 1.26 -7.04 1.75
CA HIS A 347 -0.08 -7.09 2.30
C HIS A 347 -0.50 -5.71 2.77
N VAL A 348 -1.57 -5.20 2.15
CA VAL A 348 -2.23 -4.01 2.66
C VAL A 348 -2.69 -4.26 4.09
N ARG A 349 -2.51 -3.26 4.96
CA ARG A 349 -3.02 -3.28 6.33
C ARG A 349 -3.84 -2.03 6.59
N MET A 350 -4.82 -2.19 7.45
CA MET A 350 -5.71 -1.12 7.87
C MET A 350 -5.78 -1.11 9.39
N VAL A 351 -5.64 0.08 9.97
CA VAL A 351 -5.86 0.37 11.39
C VAL A 351 -6.96 1.42 11.46
N ASP A 352 -8.02 1.09 12.20
CA ASP A 352 -9.10 2.00 12.53
C ASP A 352 -9.15 2.11 14.07
N THR A 353 -9.17 3.32 14.60
CA THR A 353 -9.26 3.58 16.05
C THR A 353 -10.70 3.74 16.54
N GLY A 354 -11.69 3.43 15.69
CA GLY A 354 -13.10 3.65 15.91
C GLY A 354 -13.46 5.13 15.83
N GLN A 355 -14.76 5.44 15.87
CA GLN A 355 -15.26 6.81 15.65
C GLN A 355 -14.88 7.38 14.28
N PHE A 356 -14.82 6.52 13.27
CA PHE A 356 -14.61 6.87 11.88
C PHE A 356 -15.75 6.32 11.03
N ASP A 357 -16.30 7.16 10.15
CA ASP A 357 -17.32 6.76 9.18
C ASP A 357 -16.67 6.03 7.99
N LEU A 358 -16.74 4.70 8.03
CA LEU A 358 -16.22 3.82 6.99
C LEU A 358 -17.09 3.75 5.73
N ASP A 359 -18.33 4.24 5.79
CA ASP A 359 -19.34 4.10 4.74
C ASP A 359 -19.44 5.35 3.86
N THR A 360 -18.78 6.46 4.25
CA THR A 360 -18.55 7.60 3.37
C THR A 360 -17.66 7.18 2.17
N PRO A 361 -18.05 7.51 0.92
CA PRO A 361 -17.19 7.33 -0.24
C PRO A 361 -15.85 8.06 -0.08
N VAL A 362 -14.74 7.41 -0.44
CA VAL A 362 -13.40 7.97 -0.24
C VAL A 362 -13.23 9.28 -0.99
N MET A 363 -13.73 9.37 -2.23
CA MET A 363 -13.65 10.62 -3.01
C MET A 363 -14.52 11.73 -2.42
N ALA A 364 -15.63 11.42 -1.74
CA ALA A 364 -16.42 12.42 -1.03
C ALA A 364 -15.73 12.91 0.26
N TYR A 365 -14.96 12.03 0.92
CA TYR A 365 -14.09 12.47 2.02
C TYR A 365 -12.96 13.38 1.52
N LEU A 366 -12.36 13.07 0.38
CA LEU A 366 -11.23 13.81 -0.22
C LEU A 366 -11.63 15.08 -1.01
N SER A 367 -12.79 15.67 -0.74
CA SER A 367 -13.28 16.93 -1.35
C SER A 367 -13.57 17.99 -0.27
N PRO A 368 -13.59 19.30 -0.56
CA PRO A 368 -13.85 20.35 0.44
C PRO A 368 -15.11 20.17 1.30
#